data_AF-A0A356U5K7-F1
#
_entry.id   AF-A0A356U5K7-F1
#
_cell.length_a   1.000
_cell.length_b   1.000
_cell.length_c   1.000
_cell.angle_alpha   90.00
_cell.angle_beta   90.00
_cell.angle_gamma   90.00
#
_symmetry.space_group_name_H-M   'P 1'
#
loop_
_entity.id
_entity.type
_entity.pdbx_description
1 polymer ?
#
loop_
_entity_poly.entity_id
_entity_poly.type
_entity_poly.pdbx_seq_one_letter_code
_entity_poly.pdbx_strand_id
1 'polypeptide(L)'
;MLAEELFNNQGRVAIYGWHKSNGNPIQPLSTVHGAAYADYSHGLRLVSRTAYLNGQPTSLRDLMRNPVYAEFLNKEGPLREEVLASLDNLKAN
;
A
#
# COMPACT_ATOMS: atom_id res chain seq x y z
N MET A 1 -6.83 6.81 -1.34
CA MET A 1 -6.27 5.51 -1.77
C MET A 1 -5.52 4.89 -0.61
N LEU A 2 -5.09 3.64 -0.75
CA LEU A 2 -4.43 2.83 0.26
C LEU A 2 -3.35 3.52 1.12
N ALA A 3 -2.36 4.21 0.53
CA ALA A 3 -1.24 4.77 1.29
C ALA A 3 -1.68 5.93 2.21
N GLU A 4 -2.36 6.93 1.65
CA GLU A 4 -2.94 8.05 2.41
C GLU A 4 -4.03 7.58 3.38
N GLU A 5 -4.85 6.61 2.98
CA GLU A 5 -5.89 6.02 3.83
C GLU A 5 -5.27 5.38 5.09
N LEU A 6 -4.19 4.61 4.93
CA LEU A 6 -3.49 4.01 6.07
C LEU A 6 -2.71 5.03 6.90
N PHE A 7 -2.16 6.08 6.27
CA PHE A 7 -1.50 7.17 6.99
C PHE A 7 -2.47 7.91 7.91
N ASN A 8 -3.70 8.15 7.45
CA ASN A 8 -4.77 8.79 8.22
C ASN A 8 -5.42 7.85 9.24
N ASN A 9 -5.34 6.53 9.02
CA ASN A 9 -5.90 5.50 9.89
C ASN A 9 -4.79 4.63 10.50
N GLN A 10 -3.91 5.24 11.29
CA GLN A 10 -2.80 4.52 11.92
C GLN A 10 -3.29 3.37 12.82
N GLY A 11 -2.53 2.29 12.86
CA GLY A 11 -2.89 1.08 13.62
C GLY A 11 -4.03 0.26 13.00
N ARG A 12 -4.43 0.57 11.76
CA ARG A 12 -5.41 -0.22 10.99
C ARG A 12 -4.75 -1.10 9.94
N VAL A 13 -5.49 -2.11 9.51
CA VAL A 13 -5.16 -2.94 8.34
C VAL A 13 -6.09 -2.55 7.19
N ALA A 14 -5.54 -2.46 5.99
CA ALA A 14 -6.30 -2.29 4.78
C ALA A 14 -6.65 -3.66 4.19
N ILE A 15 -7.94 -3.93 4.09
CA ILE A 15 -8.48 -5.20 3.65
C ILE A 15 -9.21 -4.95 2.34
N TYR A 16 -8.79 -5.66 1.29
CA TYR A 16 -9.39 -5.60 -0.05
C TYR A 16 -9.33 -7.00 -0.65
N GLY A 17 -10.31 -7.34 -1.49
CA GLY A 17 -10.24 -8.59 -2.24
C GLY A 17 -11.59 -9.06 -2.72
N TRP A 18 -11.61 -10.31 -3.19
CA TRP A 18 -12.78 -10.98 -3.75
C TRP A 18 -13.46 -10.15 -4.83
N HIS A 19 -13.12 -10.39 -6.10
CA HIS A 19 -13.76 -9.67 -7.21
C HIS A 19 -14.76 -10.59 -7.91
N LYS A 20 -15.89 -10.01 -8.32
CA LYS A 20 -16.82 -10.64 -9.26
C LYS A 20 -16.14 -10.82 -10.62
N SER A 21 -16.69 -11.67 -11.47
CA SER A 21 -16.20 -11.87 -12.85
C SER A 21 -16.18 -10.58 -13.68
N ASN A 22 -17.02 -9.61 -13.35
CA ASN A 22 -17.05 -8.28 -13.96
C ASN A 22 -16.08 -7.26 -13.31
N GLY A 23 -15.18 -7.70 -12.43
CA GLY A 23 -14.18 -6.86 -11.78
C GLY A 23 -14.67 -6.05 -10.59
N ASN A 24 -15.97 -6.07 -10.28
CA ASN A 24 -16.50 -5.35 -9.12
C ASN A 24 -16.07 -6.04 -7.82
N PRO A 25 -15.56 -5.29 -6.83
CA PRO A 25 -15.21 -5.87 -5.54
C PRO A 25 -16.47 -6.37 -4.82
N ILE A 26 -16.38 -7.57 -4.26
CA ILE A 26 -17.30 -8.12 -3.26
C ILE A 26 -16.92 -7.54 -1.89
N GLN A 27 -15.63 -7.41 -1.63
CA GLN A 27 -15.09 -6.72 -0.46
C GLN A 27 -14.33 -5.47 -0.92
N PRO A 28 -14.98 -4.28 -0.86
CA PRO A 28 -14.31 -3.01 -1.10
C PRO A 28 -13.12 -2.82 -0.16
N LEU A 29 -12.19 -1.95 -0.53
CA LEU A 29 -11.11 -1.53 0.35
C LEU A 29 -11.70 -0.96 1.65
N SER A 30 -11.26 -1.51 2.79
CA SER A 30 -11.72 -1.10 4.12
C SER A 30 -10.57 -1.05 5.13
N THR A 31 -10.59 -0.04 6.00
CA THR A 31 -9.63 0.18 7.10
C THR A 31 -10.28 0.13 8.48
N VAL A 32 -11.50 -0.44 8.59
CA VAL A 32 -12.26 -0.45 9.86
C VAL A 32 -11.63 -1.36 10.92
N HIS A 33 -10.80 -2.32 10.52
CA HIS A 33 -10.18 -3.29 11.41
C HIS A 33 -8.80 -2.83 11.91
N GLY A 34 -8.47 -3.18 13.16
CA GLY A 34 -7.14 -2.93 13.72
C GLY A 34 -6.07 -3.82 13.09
N ALA A 35 -4.79 -3.42 13.16
CA ALA A 35 -3.67 -4.12 12.53
C ALA A 35 -3.46 -5.58 12.99
N ALA A 36 -3.99 -5.95 14.16
CA ALA A 36 -3.95 -7.32 14.68
C ALA A 36 -5.16 -8.18 14.26
N TYR A 37 -6.09 -7.63 13.48
CA TYR A 37 -7.24 -8.37 12.98
C TYR A 37 -6.80 -9.41 11.95
N ALA A 38 -7.33 -10.63 12.08
CA ALA A 38 -7.16 -11.71 11.13
C ALA A 38 -8.45 -12.53 11.05
N ASP A 39 -8.83 -12.94 9.84
CA ASP A 39 -9.84 -13.99 9.62
C ASP A 39 -9.20 -15.18 8.90
N TYR A 40 -9.91 -16.31 8.85
CA TYR A 40 -9.39 -17.55 8.25
C TYR A 40 -9.17 -17.46 6.74
N SER A 41 -9.67 -16.42 6.08
CA SER A 41 -9.53 -16.16 4.65
C SER A 41 -8.49 -15.06 4.33
N HIS A 42 -7.83 -14.50 5.36
CA HIS A 42 -6.87 -13.43 5.18
C HIS A 42 -5.60 -13.93 4.50
N GLY A 43 -5.21 -13.23 3.44
CA GLY A 43 -3.87 -13.31 2.86
C GLY A 43 -3.05 -12.08 3.21
N LEU A 44 -1.74 -12.24 3.35
CA LEU A 44 -0.79 -11.14 3.45
C LEU A 44 -0.13 -10.89 2.09
N ARG A 45 -0.12 -9.63 1.64
CA ARG A 45 0.63 -9.22 0.45
C ARG A 45 1.89 -8.49 0.87
N LEU A 46 3.01 -9.18 0.86
CA LEU A 46 4.32 -8.55 1.03
C LEU A 46 4.68 -7.74 -0.22
N VAL A 47 5.16 -6.52 -0.01
CA VAL A 47 5.65 -5.65 -1.07
C VAL A 47 7.13 -5.38 -0.80
N SER A 48 7.97 -5.67 -1.81
CA SER A 48 9.41 -5.43 -1.73
C SER A 48 9.70 -3.92 -1.65
N ARG A 49 10.67 -3.53 -0.82
CA ARG A 49 11.24 -2.17 -0.82
C ARG A 49 12.09 -1.89 -2.07
N THR A 50 12.53 -2.95 -2.76
CA THR A 50 13.29 -2.88 -4.01
C THR A 50 12.35 -3.15 -5.19
N ALA A 51 12.30 -2.20 -6.10
CA ALA A 51 11.71 -2.32 -7.44
C ALA A 51 12.82 -2.46 -8.49
N TYR A 52 12.45 -2.74 -9.74
CA TYR A 52 13.39 -2.76 -10.86
C TYR A 52 12.93 -1.78 -11.93
N LEU A 53 13.75 -0.77 -12.21
CA LEU A 53 13.53 0.19 -13.29
C LEU A 53 14.54 -0.09 -14.40
N ASN A 54 14.06 -0.51 -15.57
CA ASN A 54 14.91 -0.91 -16.71
C ASN A 54 15.95 -1.98 -16.32
N GLY A 55 15.55 -2.94 -15.48
CA GLY A 55 16.41 -4.03 -15.00
C GLY A 55 17.38 -3.65 -13.89
N GLN A 56 17.45 -2.38 -13.48
CA GLN A 56 18.29 -1.94 -12.36
C GLN A 56 17.50 -1.91 -11.06
N PRO A 57 18.07 -2.41 -9.94
CA PRO A 57 17.42 -2.34 -8.64
C PRO A 57 17.31 -0.88 -8.17
N THR A 58 16.10 -0.46 -7.80
CA THR A 58 15.77 0.90 -7.38
C THR A 58 14.90 0.87 -6.13
N SER A 59 15.02 1.87 -5.28
CA SER A 59 14.12 2.08 -4.14
C SER A 59 12.68 2.31 -4.62
N LEU A 60 11.73 1.46 -4.19
CA LEU A 60 10.31 1.66 -4.49
C LEU A 60 9.82 3.00 -3.94
N ARG A 61 10.37 3.43 -2.80
CA ARG A 61 10.09 4.74 -2.22
C ARG A 61 10.49 5.88 -3.15
N ASP A 62 11.67 5.80 -3.76
CA ASP A 62 12.17 6.86 -4.64
C ASP A 62 11.30 6.96 -5.90
N LEU A 63 10.81 5.82 -6.40
CA LEU A 63 9.84 5.79 -7.51
C LEU A 63 8.49 6.38 -7.10
N MET A 64 7.99 6.09 -5.89
CA MET A 64 6.75 6.67 -5.39
C MET A 64 6.84 8.16 -5.05
N ARG A 65 8.05 8.68 -4.82
CA ARG A 65 8.31 10.13 -4.67
C ARG A 65 8.41 10.84 -6.02
N ASN A 66 8.87 10.14 -7.06
CA ASN A 66 9.09 10.75 -8.38
C ASN A 66 7.74 11.02 -9.10
N PRO A 67 7.45 12.27 -9.51
CA PRO A 67 6.18 12.60 -10.15
C PRO A 67 5.87 11.78 -11.40
N VAL A 68 6.88 11.43 -12.20
CA VAL A 68 6.70 10.64 -13.43
C VAL A 68 6.43 9.18 -13.11
N TYR A 69 7.15 8.59 -12.16
CA TYR A 69 7.02 7.16 -11.88
C TYR A 69 5.85 6.83 -10.95
N ALA A 70 5.47 7.76 -10.08
CA ALA A 70 4.39 7.54 -9.13
C ALA A 70 3.04 7.31 -9.81
N GLU A 71 2.77 7.94 -10.97
CA GLU A 71 1.55 7.75 -11.75
C GLU A 71 1.37 6.30 -12.24
N PHE A 72 2.47 5.56 -12.45
CA PHE A 72 2.42 4.14 -12.82
C PHE A 72 2.18 3.21 -11.62
N LEU A 73 2.50 3.69 -10.41
CA LEU A 73 2.45 2.89 -9.19
C LEU A 73 1.17 3.13 -8.40
N ASN A 74 0.57 4.32 -8.52
CA ASN A 74 -0.64 4.70 -7.82
C ASN A 74 -1.41 5.82 -8.56
N LYS A 75 -2.70 5.98 -8.24
CA LYS A 75 -3.62 6.98 -8.82
C LYS A 75 -3.60 8.40 -8.21
N GLU A 76 -2.81 8.67 -7.15
CA GLU A 76 -2.75 9.94 -6.40
C GLU A 76 -1.51 10.76 -6.77
N GLY A 77 -0.63 10.19 -7.60
CA GLY A 77 0.64 10.81 -7.95
C GLY A 77 1.69 10.59 -6.87
N PRO A 78 2.69 11.47 -6.79
CA PRO A 78 3.81 11.29 -5.86
C PRO A 78 3.36 11.37 -4.39
N LEU A 79 3.84 10.42 -3.58
CA LEU A 79 3.53 10.38 -2.15
C LEU A 79 4.23 11.53 -1.41
N ARG A 80 3.53 12.13 -0.46
CA ARG A 80 4.06 13.19 0.40
C ARG A 80 5.14 12.65 1.35
N GLU A 81 6.03 13.54 1.77
CA GLU A 81 7.13 13.18 2.67
C GLU A 81 6.68 12.60 4.00
N GLU A 82 5.58 13.11 4.56
CA GLU A 82 5.07 12.64 5.85
C GLU A 82 4.58 11.18 5.75
N VAL A 83 3.96 10.83 4.61
CA VAL A 83 3.51 9.46 4.32
C VAL A 83 4.72 8.56 4.15
N LEU A 84 5.70 8.96 3.36
CA LEU A 84 6.91 8.16 3.13
C LEU A 84 7.72 7.93 4.41
N ALA A 85 7.84 8.94 5.27
CA ALA A 85 8.53 8.82 6.55
C ALA A 85 7.80 7.87 7.52
N SER A 86 6.46 7.81 7.46
CA SER A 86 5.69 6.89 8.30
C SER A 86 5.99 5.41 8.01
N LEU A 87 6.40 5.07 6.78
CA LEU A 87 6.73 3.70 6.36
C LEU A 87 8.05 3.17 6.97
N ASP A 88 8.89 4.07 7.49
CA ASP A 88 10.18 3.71 8.11
C ASP A 88 10.03 3.29 9.57
N ASN A 89 8.92 3.67 10.23
CA ASN A 89 8.69 3.44 11.65
C ASN A 89 8.17 2.04 11.99
N LEU A 90 8.02 1.16 10.99
CA LEU A 90 7.79 -0.27 11.19
C LEU A 90 9.11 -0.96 11.61
N LYS A 91 9.67 -0.57 12.75
CA LYS A 91 10.55 -1.48 13.49
C LYS A 91 9.63 -2.47 14.19
N ALA A 92 9.77 -3.75 13.86
CA ALA A 92 9.08 -4.83 14.54
C ALA A 92 9.40 -4.72 16.04
N ASN A 93 8.37 -4.47 16.85
CA ASN A 93 8.40 -4.79 18.28
C ASN A 93 8.22 -6.30 18.43
#